data_AF-A0A8J9Y7I8-F1
#
_entry.id   AF-A0A8J9Y7I8-F1
#
_cell.length_a   1.000
_cell.length_b   1.000
_cell.length_c   1.000
_cell.angle_alpha   90.00
_cell.angle_beta   90.00
_cell.angle_gamma   90.00
#
_symmetry.space_group_name_H-M   'P 1'
#
loop_
_entity.id
_entity.type
_entity.pdbx_description
1 polymer ?
#
loop_
_entity_poly.entity_id
_entity_poly.type
_entity_poly.pdbx_seq_one_letter_code
_entity_poly.pdbx_strand_id
1 'polypeptide(L)'
;MQLINILVVLALATVVSTRRKWTFTLRDLMQAEWDEYKLRYKKVYNNETENIFHKKIYVENKFNVLFHNLRYYNGKTSFRLGINKFSDMPVRQVEHAMNGYQRRTSQQQPKSEPTS
;
A
#
# COMPACT_ATOMS: atom_id res chain seq x y z
N MET A 1 2.21 16.14 -58.38
CA MET A 1 2.29 14.76 -57.81
C MET A 1 3.34 14.63 -56.71
N GLN A 2 4.61 15.02 -56.89
CA GLN A 2 5.65 14.88 -55.83
C GLN A 2 5.40 15.72 -54.56
N LEU A 3 4.90 16.96 -54.68
CA LEU A 3 4.66 17.85 -53.53
C LEU A 3 3.51 17.37 -52.62
N ILE A 4 2.47 16.76 -53.19
CA ILE A 4 1.33 16.20 -52.45
C ILE A 4 1.79 14.99 -51.62
N ASN A 5 2.67 14.15 -52.17
CA ASN A 5 3.21 12.99 -51.46
C ASN A 5 4.09 13.41 -50.27
N ILE A 6 4.88 14.48 -50.41
CA ILE A 6 5.70 15.02 -49.30
C ILE A 6 4.81 15.56 -48.17
N LEU A 7 3.72 16.27 -48.50
CA LEU A 7 2.77 16.77 -47.51
C LEU A 7 2.04 15.63 -46.78
N VAL A 8 1.68 14.56 -47.49
CA VAL A 8 1.08 13.35 -46.89
C VAL A 8 2.08 12.63 -45.97
N VAL A 9 3.35 12.52 -46.35
CA VAL A 9 4.40 11.91 -45.53
C VAL A 9 4.67 12.73 -44.25
N LEU A 10 4.67 14.06 -44.34
CA LEU A 10 4.83 14.94 -43.18
C LEU A 10 3.63 14.86 -42.21
N ALA A 11 2.40 14.81 -42.73
CA ALA A 11 1.20 14.66 -41.92
C ALA A 11 1.15 13.29 -41.20
N LEU A 12 1.66 12.23 -41.84
CA LEU A 12 1.80 10.91 -41.21
C LEU A 12 2.88 10.89 -40.12
N ALA A 13 3.98 11.63 -40.29
CA ALA A 13 5.06 11.73 -39.29
C ALA A 13 4.63 12.48 -38.00
N THR A 14 3.70 13.43 -38.08
CA THR A 14 3.17 14.13 -36.88
C THR A 14 2.25 13.25 -36.04
N VAL A 15 1.48 12.34 -36.66
CA VAL A 15 0.63 11.37 -35.94
C VAL A 15 1.47 10.34 -35.17
N VAL A 16 2.68 10.04 -35.66
CA VAL A 16 3.65 9.18 -34.95
C VAL A 16 4.30 9.93 -33.77
N SER A 17 4.40 11.25 -33.83
CA SER A 17 5.07 12.08 -32.80
C SER A 17 4.21 12.37 -31.56
N THR A 18 2.89 12.15 -31.62
CA THR A 18 1.99 12.27 -30.46
C THR A 18 1.77 10.94 -29.73
N ARG A 19 2.47 9.87 -30.11
CA ARG A 19 2.49 8.58 -29.38
C ARG A 19 3.46 8.58 -28.18
N ARG A 20 3.61 9.69 -27.48
CA ARG A 20 4.47 9.82 -26.29
C ARG A 20 3.73 9.76 -24.96
N LYS A 21 2.48 9.30 -24.91
CA LYS A 21 1.81 8.96 -23.65
C LYS A 21 0.83 7.79 -23.82
N TRP A 22 1.36 6.61 -24.12
CA TRP A 22 0.63 5.33 -23.95
C TRP A 22 1.24 4.45 -22.84
N THR A 23 2.34 4.89 -22.22
CA THR A 23 2.93 4.29 -21.03
C THR A 23 2.68 5.18 -19.82
N PHE A 24 1.42 5.51 -19.52
CA PHE A 24 1.09 5.85 -18.13
C PHE A 24 1.29 4.55 -17.36
N THR A 25 2.45 4.41 -16.72
CA THR A 25 2.90 3.11 -16.22
C THR A 25 2.22 2.81 -14.90
N LEU A 26 2.09 1.52 -14.56
CA LEU A 26 1.64 1.07 -13.22
C LEU A 26 2.44 1.76 -12.10
N ARG A 27 3.71 2.10 -12.37
CA ARG A 27 4.58 2.85 -11.46
C ARG A 27 4.05 4.26 -11.19
N ASP A 28 3.54 4.96 -12.20
CA ASP A 28 3.04 6.33 -12.06
C ASP A 28 1.74 6.35 -11.27
N LEU A 29 0.83 5.40 -11.53
CA LEU A 29 -0.37 5.21 -10.71
C LEU A 29 -0.01 4.90 -9.26
N MET A 30 0.92 3.97 -9.04
CA MET A 30 1.34 3.59 -7.70
C MET A 30 2.09 4.71 -6.97
N GLN A 31 2.78 5.58 -7.71
CA GLN A 31 3.36 6.79 -7.17
C GLN A 31 2.27 7.78 -6.75
N ALA A 32 1.29 8.07 -7.62
CA ALA A 32 0.18 8.97 -7.31
C ALA A 32 -0.63 8.50 -6.09
N GLU A 33 -0.96 7.20 -6.02
CA GLU A 33 -1.67 6.62 -4.88
C GLU A 33 -0.84 6.67 -3.58
N TRP A 34 0.48 6.48 -3.68
CA TRP A 34 1.38 6.63 -2.52
C TRP A 34 1.43 8.08 -2.02
N ASP A 35 1.47 9.04 -2.94
CA ASP A 35 1.47 10.46 -2.59
C ASP A 35 0.13 10.89 -1.97
N GLU A 36 -1.01 10.40 -2.49
CA GLU A 36 -2.33 10.60 -1.87
C GLU A 36 -2.39 9.98 -0.47
N TYR A 37 -1.87 8.76 -0.29
CA TYR A 37 -1.80 8.11 1.02
C TYR A 37 -1.02 8.95 2.03
N LYS A 38 0.18 9.40 1.66
CA LYS A 38 1.00 10.24 2.53
C LYS A 38 0.29 11.53 2.89
N LEU A 39 -0.37 12.17 1.92
CA LEU A 39 -1.13 13.39 2.15
C LEU A 39 -2.30 13.14 3.13
N ARG A 40 -3.10 12.11 2.87
CA ARG A 40 -4.27 11.74 3.69
C ARG A 40 -3.90 11.48 5.15
N TYR A 41 -2.79 10.79 5.39
CA TYR A 41 -2.34 10.39 6.73
C TYR A 41 -1.19 11.24 7.28
N LYS A 42 -0.88 12.37 6.63
CA LYS A 42 0.16 13.33 7.03
C LYS A 42 1.52 12.65 7.29
N LYS A 43 1.90 11.73 6.41
CA LYS A 43 3.15 10.97 6.51
C LYS A 43 4.33 11.82 6.06
N VAL A 44 5.35 11.86 6.90
CA VAL A 44 6.64 12.51 6.64
C VAL A 44 7.73 11.53 7.02
N TYR A 45 8.72 11.37 6.15
CA TYR A 45 9.86 10.48 6.36
C TYR A 45 11.14 11.32 6.29
N ASN A 46 12.17 10.93 7.04
CA ASN A 46 13.37 11.74 7.21
C ASN A 46 14.26 11.75 5.97
N ASN A 47 14.23 10.67 5.19
CA ASN A 47 15.02 10.52 3.98
C ASN A 47 14.33 9.62 2.94
N GLU A 48 14.89 9.60 1.74
CA GLU A 48 14.31 8.84 0.63
C GLU A 48 14.40 7.33 0.85
N THR A 49 15.42 6.84 1.55
CA THR A 49 15.54 5.41 1.89
C THR A 49 14.37 4.94 2.77
N GLU A 50 14.03 5.72 3.79
CA GLU A 50 12.88 5.48 4.69
C GLU A 50 11.56 5.58 3.91
N ASN A 51 11.40 6.58 3.04
CA ASN A 51 10.24 6.72 2.17
C ASN A 51 10.05 5.49 1.27
N ILE A 52 11.12 5.02 0.60
CA ILE A 52 11.09 3.82 -0.24
C ILE A 52 10.74 2.57 0.59
N PHE A 53 11.30 2.45 1.79
CA PHE A 53 11.01 1.34 2.71
C PHE A 53 9.52 1.30 3.08
N HIS A 54 8.96 2.43 3.53
CA HIS A 54 7.54 2.52 3.88
C HIS A 54 6.62 2.34 2.67
N LYS A 55 7.02 2.84 1.49
CA LYS A 55 6.30 2.61 0.24
C LYS A 55 6.22 1.13 -0.11
N LYS A 56 7.30 0.38 0.10
CA LYS A 56 7.33 -1.08 -0.13
C LYS A 56 6.30 -1.78 0.77
N ILE A 57 6.31 -1.47 2.06
CA ILE A 57 5.35 -2.04 3.03
C ILE A 57 3.91 -1.67 2.66
N TYR A 58 3.68 -0.42 2.25
CA TYR A 58 2.38 0.04 1.78
C TYR A 58 1.85 -0.79 0.61
N VAL A 59 2.70 -1.05 -0.39
CA VAL A 59 2.33 -1.87 -1.54
C VAL A 59 1.99 -3.30 -1.12
N GLU A 60 2.81 -3.93 -0.26
CA GLU A 60 2.56 -5.28 0.27
C GLU A 60 1.22 -5.35 1.03
N ASN A 61 0.97 -4.41 1.94
CA ASN A 61 -0.28 -4.35 2.69
C ASN A 61 -1.49 -4.06 1.80
N LYS A 62 -1.33 -3.24 0.75
CA LYS A 62 -2.39 -3.01 -0.25
C LYS A 62 -2.76 -4.30 -0.98
N PHE A 63 -1.78 -5.12 -1.37
CA PHE A 63 -2.06 -6.43 -1.95
C PHE A 63 -2.85 -7.33 -0.97
N ASN A 64 -2.49 -7.34 0.31
CA ASN A 64 -3.23 -8.09 1.33
C ASN A 64 -4.69 -7.64 1.45
N VAL A 65 -4.93 -6.32 1.42
CA VAL A 65 -6.29 -5.74 1.39
C VAL A 65 -7.06 -6.23 0.17
N LEU A 66 -6.45 -6.19 -1.02
CA LEU A 66 -7.08 -6.64 -2.26
C LEU A 66 -7.43 -8.12 -2.22
N PHE A 67 -6.51 -8.99 -1.82
CA PHE A 67 -6.76 -10.43 -1.71
C PHE A 67 -7.83 -10.77 -0.67
N HIS A 68 -7.84 -10.08 0.49
CA HIS A 68 -8.89 -10.26 1.48
C HIS A 68 -10.25 -9.82 0.92
N ASN A 69 -10.32 -8.67 0.26
CA ASN A 69 -11.57 -8.18 -0.31
C ASN A 69 -12.08 -9.05 -1.46
N LEU A 70 -11.19 -9.66 -2.24
CA LEU A 70 -11.57 -10.69 -3.21
C LEU A 70 -12.20 -11.90 -2.52
N ARG A 71 -11.68 -12.34 -1.37
CA ARG A 71 -12.29 -13.40 -0.57
C ARG A 71 -13.66 -12.98 -0.02
N TYR A 72 -13.82 -11.73 0.41
CA TYR A 72 -15.10 -11.17 0.85
C TYR A 72 -16.16 -11.23 -0.24
N TYR A 73 -15.85 -10.75 -1.46
CA TYR A 73 -16.81 -10.78 -2.57
C TYR A 73 -17.16 -12.21 -3.02
N ASN A 74 -16.30 -13.19 -2.73
CA ASN A 74 -16.58 -14.61 -2.92
C ASN A 74 -17.29 -15.28 -1.74
N GLY A 75 -17.78 -14.52 -0.75
CA GLY A 75 -18.47 -15.05 0.44
C GLY A 75 -17.58 -15.81 1.43
N LYS A 76 -16.24 -15.72 1.30
CA LYS A 76 -15.28 -16.47 2.15
C LYS A 76 -14.86 -15.74 3.42
N THR A 77 -15.17 -14.46 3.53
CA THR A 77 -14.96 -13.64 4.73
C THR A 77 -16.16 -12.73 4.94
N SER A 78 -16.45 -12.36 6.19
CA SER A 78 -17.63 -11.56 6.55
C SER A 78 -17.42 -10.05 6.50
N PHE A 79 -16.19 -9.59 6.26
CA PHE A 79 -15.83 -8.17 6.26
C PHE A 79 -14.85 -7.83 5.16
N ARG A 80 -14.69 -6.51 4.93
CA ARG A 80 -13.71 -5.94 4.01
C ARG A 80 -12.62 -5.23 4.79
N LEU A 81 -11.42 -5.24 4.22
CA LEU A 81 -10.31 -4.41 4.66
C LEU A 81 -10.25 -3.12 3.83
N GLY A 82 -9.63 -2.09 4.41
CA GLY A 82 -9.36 -0.83 3.75
C GLY A 82 -7.97 -0.31 4.11
N ILE A 83 -7.42 0.53 3.22
CA ILE A 83 -6.18 1.26 3.49
C ILE A 83 -6.41 2.24 4.64
N ASN A 84 -5.54 2.18 5.65
CA ASN A 84 -5.63 2.98 6.87
C ASN A 84 -4.26 3.58 7.23
N LYS A 85 -4.16 4.36 8.30
CA LYS A 85 -2.92 5.06 8.72
C LYS A 85 -1.73 4.14 9.07
N PHE A 86 -1.96 2.83 9.17
CA PHE A 86 -0.95 1.81 9.44
C PHE A 86 -0.58 1.00 8.20
N SER A 87 -1.12 1.34 7.02
CA SER A 87 -0.86 0.57 5.80
C SER A 87 0.62 0.59 5.39
N ASP A 88 1.41 1.56 5.84
CA ASP A 88 2.86 1.65 5.66
C ASP A 88 3.69 1.03 6.80
N MET A 89 3.05 0.34 7.75
CA MET A 89 3.71 -0.25 8.92
C MET A 89 3.68 -1.79 8.89
N PRO A 90 4.74 -2.46 9.36
CA PRO A 90 4.74 -3.91 9.51
C PRO A 90 3.81 -4.32 10.67
N VAL A 91 3.09 -5.43 10.50
CA VAL A 91 2.05 -5.90 11.43
C VAL A 91 2.54 -5.96 12.88
N ARG A 92 3.74 -6.50 13.13
CA ARG A 92 4.32 -6.57 14.48
C ARG A 92 4.44 -5.21 15.17
N GLN A 93 4.78 -4.16 14.42
CA GLN A 93 4.86 -2.81 15.00
C GLN A 93 3.48 -2.25 15.36
N VAL A 94 2.46 -2.55 14.55
CA VAL A 94 1.07 -2.18 14.86
C VAL A 94 0.59 -2.90 16.11
N GLU A 95 0.89 -4.20 16.25
CA GLU A 95 0.59 -4.97 17.45
C GLU A 95 1.26 -4.38 18.69
N HIS A 96 2.55 -4.04 18.63
CA HIS A 96 3.23 -3.39 19.76
C HIS A 96 2.64 -2.02 20.09
N ALA A 97 2.23 -1.24 19.09
CA ALA A 97 1.63 0.07 19.30
C ALA A 97 0.18 0.00 19.84
N MET A 98 -0.55 -1.08 19.54
CA MET A 98 -1.99 -1.20 19.84
C MET A 98 -2.30 -2.18 20.98
N ASN A 99 -1.40 -3.10 21.30
CA ASN A 99 -1.62 -4.09 22.35
C ASN A 99 -1.01 -3.59 23.66
N GLY A 100 -1.73 -2.67 24.31
CA GLY A 100 -1.46 -2.23 25.69
C GLY A 100 -2.10 -3.10 26.77
N TYR A 101 -2.80 -4.17 26.39
CA TYR A 101 -3.53 -5.02 27.33
C TYR A 101 -2.58 -5.83 28.21
N GLN A 102 -2.49 -5.47 29.49
CA GLN A 102 -1.80 -6.23 30.51
C GLN A 102 -2.79 -7.11 31.27
N ARG A 103 -2.76 -8.42 31.02
CA ARG A 103 -3.55 -9.38 31.80
C ARG A 103 -3.03 -9.38 33.24
N ARG A 104 -3.77 -8.78 34.19
CA ARG A 104 -3.51 -8.98 35.61
C ARG A 104 -3.76 -10.44 35.96
N THR A 105 -2.71 -11.20 36.21
CA THR A 105 -2.83 -12.54 36.80
C THR A 105 -3.11 -12.38 38.29
N SER A 106 -4.38 -12.32 38.67
CA SER A 106 -4.79 -12.51 40.06
C SER A 106 -4.58 -13.98 40.44
N GLN A 107 -3.36 -14.38 40.83
CA GLN A 107 -3.03 -15.61 41.57
C GLN A 107 -1.53 -15.62 41.95
N GLN A 108 -1.15 -14.76 42.89
CA GLN A 108 -0.27 -15.23 43.97
C GLN A 108 -1.22 -15.71 45.08
N GLN A 109 -1.75 -16.91 44.94
CA GLN A 109 -2.18 -17.66 46.12
C GLN A 109 -0.90 -18.15 46.81
N PRO A 110 -0.72 -17.93 48.11
CA PRO A 110 0.44 -18.45 48.82
C PRO A 110 0.47 -19.97 48.64
N LYS A 111 1.62 -20.47 48.19
CA LYS A 111 1.91 -21.91 48.10
C LYS A 111 1.80 -22.46 49.52
N SER A 112 0.70 -23.14 49.84
CA SER A 112 0.60 -23.89 51.09
C SER A 112 1.67 -24.97 51.08
N GLU A 113 2.67 -24.81 51.95
CA GLU A 113 3.67 -25.84 52.25
C GLU A 113 2.96 -27.11 52.74
N PRO A 114 3.32 -28.30 52.24
CA PRO A 114 2.91 -29.53 52.87
C PRO A 114 3.75 -29.71 54.14
N THR A 115 3.11 -29.51 55.30
CA THR A 115 3.63 -29.99 56.58
C THR A 115 3.78 -31.50 56.54
N SER A 116 5.01 -31.97 56.70
CA SER A 116 5.36 -33.28 57.27
C SER A 116 6.10 -33.06 58.57
#